data_AF-A0AAN1WLU1-F1
#
_entry.id   AF-A0AAN1WLU1-F1
#
_cell.length_a   1.000
_cell.length_b   1.000
_cell.length_c   1.000
_cell.angle_alpha   90.00
_cell.angle_beta   90.00
_cell.angle_gamma   90.00
#
_symmetry.space_group_name_H-M   'P 1'
#
loop_
_entity.id
_entity.type
_entity.pdbx_description
1 polymer ?
#
loop_
_entity_poly.entity_id
_entity_poly.type
_entity_poly.pdbx_seq_one_letter_code
_entity_poly.pdbx_strand_id
1 'polypeptide(L)'
;MFNRKIKIIIAAGLSFTLLSGFGLKDITKELGPDTDKCEKSSNKSKCKNEEYLKSAAKIAAVTVAAKLIYEMVIDYKTEQVTNDKTVTREYKKQHGDLPEKTEVLAYDAKLNPNSIVEVGKPINIDTSVKVVVGKKSKKVLIEEKLEIFDNEKTDQVINSLTKKVSNGKGGAYENTFSFTLPEGMPQGVYPIKTSVILDGKAFEHANSDMQVVMEVLHDGSYQIAYNAK
;
A
#
# COMPACT_ATOMS: atom_id res chain seq x y z
N MET A 1 43.91 -37.07 32.07
CA MET A 1 43.96 -35.59 32.21
C MET A 1 43.65 -34.98 30.86
N PHE A 2 42.38 -34.61 30.60
CA PHE A 2 41.88 -33.22 30.51
C PHE A 2 42.70 -32.38 29.48
N ASN A 3 42.17 -31.84 28.38
CA ASN A 3 40.89 -31.15 28.26
C ASN A 3 40.45 -30.96 26.78
N ARG A 4 39.18 -31.25 26.51
CA ARG A 4 38.42 -30.83 25.31
C ARG A 4 38.18 -29.32 25.42
N LYS A 5 38.49 -28.53 24.39
CA LYS A 5 37.95 -27.17 24.25
C LYS A 5 37.22 -27.02 22.92
N ILE A 6 35.93 -27.32 22.97
CA ILE A 6 34.92 -26.94 21.97
C ILE A 6 34.78 -25.41 22.07
N LYS A 7 35.12 -24.68 21.00
CA LYS A 7 34.78 -23.26 20.88
C LYS A 7 33.34 -23.18 20.39
N ILE A 8 32.42 -22.90 21.32
CA ILE A 8 31.03 -22.53 21.02
C ILE A 8 31.08 -21.12 20.43
N ILE A 9 30.79 -20.99 19.14
CA ILE A 9 30.46 -19.71 18.52
C ILE A 9 29.01 -19.45 18.87
N ILE A 10 28.77 -18.58 19.85
CA ILE A 10 27.43 -18.04 20.11
C ILE A 10 27.13 -17.10 18.96
N ALA A 11 26.41 -17.60 17.95
CA ALA A 11 25.69 -16.75 17.02
C ALA A 11 24.59 -16.07 17.85
N ALA A 12 24.83 -14.82 18.26
CA ALA A 12 23.79 -13.95 18.78
C ALA A 12 22.83 -13.69 17.60
N GLY A 13 21.81 -14.53 17.49
CA GLY A 13 20.66 -14.24 16.65
C GLY A 13 19.99 -13.00 17.20
N LEU A 14 20.21 -11.87 16.52
CA LEU A 14 19.32 -10.72 16.64
C LEU A 14 18.01 -11.13 15.98
N SER A 15 17.16 -11.78 16.76
CA SER A 15 15.73 -11.86 16.49
C SER A 15 15.18 -10.44 16.59
N PHE A 16 15.24 -9.70 15.48
CA PHE A 16 14.50 -8.46 15.35
C PHE A 16 13.01 -8.82 15.39
N THR A 17 12.41 -8.63 16.55
CA THR A 17 10.96 -8.61 16.70
C THR A 17 10.42 -7.46 15.86
N LEU A 18 9.79 -7.81 14.73
CA LEU A 18 9.12 -6.91 13.77
C LEU A 18 7.86 -6.21 14.32
N LEU A 19 7.83 -5.87 15.62
CA LEU A 19 6.66 -5.29 16.29
C LEU A 19 6.90 -3.92 16.95
N SER A 20 8.10 -3.35 16.85
CA SER A 20 8.29 -1.93 17.14
C SER A 20 8.12 -1.14 15.84
N GLY A 21 6.91 -0.61 15.64
CA GLY A 21 6.68 0.43 14.63
C GLY A 21 7.59 1.62 14.92
N PHE A 22 8.64 1.77 14.13
CA PHE A 22 9.48 2.96 14.12
C PHE A 22 8.62 4.11 13.57
N GLY A 23 7.99 4.90 14.44
CA GLY A 23 7.27 6.12 14.05
C GLY A 23 8.24 7.27 13.76
N LEU A 24 7.82 8.28 12.99
CA LEU A 24 8.66 9.44 12.64
C LEU A 24 9.24 10.18 13.85
N LYS A 25 8.66 10.06 15.06
CA LYS A 25 9.23 10.67 16.27
C LYS A 25 10.55 10.03 16.71
N ASP A 26 10.71 8.72 16.50
CA ASP A 26 11.97 8.03 16.80
C ASP A 26 12.97 8.19 15.65
N ILE A 27 12.48 8.21 14.40
CA ILE A 27 13.28 8.50 13.21
C ILE A 27 13.79 9.95 13.24
N THR A 28 12.99 10.96 13.62
CA THR A 28 13.46 12.35 13.76
C THR A 28 14.50 12.53 14.87
N LYS A 29 14.48 11.65 15.88
CA LYS A 29 15.50 11.58 16.93
C LYS A 29 16.80 10.95 16.43
N GLU A 30 16.73 9.92 15.58
CA GLU A 30 17.88 9.27 14.94
C GLU A 30 18.42 10.01 13.69
N LEU A 31 17.59 10.80 13.01
CA LEU A 31 17.94 11.64 11.86
C LEU A 31 18.37 13.05 12.28
N GLY A 32 18.33 13.35 13.58
CA GLY A 32 18.91 14.56 14.15
C GLY A 32 20.39 14.70 13.79
N PRO A 33 20.92 15.92 13.78
CA PRO A 33 22.31 16.15 13.39
C PRO A 33 23.24 15.50 14.41
N ASP A 34 24.05 14.56 13.94
CA ASP A 34 25.10 13.92 14.73
C ASP A 34 26.27 14.89 14.88
N THR A 35 26.14 15.80 15.85
CA THR A 35 27.15 16.83 16.12
C THR A 35 28.25 16.37 17.08
N ASP A 36 28.13 15.18 17.65
CA ASP A 36 29.06 14.65 18.65
C ASP A 36 30.43 14.38 18.01
N LYS A 37 30.44 13.90 16.76
CA LYS A 37 31.67 13.76 15.96
C LYS A 37 32.33 15.10 15.60
N CYS A 38 31.57 16.20 15.61
CA CYS A 38 32.12 17.52 15.30
C CYS A 38 32.89 18.15 16.46
N GLU A 39 32.86 17.57 17.67
CA GLU A 39 33.62 18.10 18.81
C GLU A 39 35.14 18.03 18.61
N LYS A 40 35.60 17.08 17.78
CA LYS A 40 37.02 16.86 17.45
C LYS A 40 37.45 17.52 16.13
N SER A 41 36.53 18.19 15.42
CA SER A 41 36.81 18.81 14.13
C SER A 41 37.58 20.13 14.28
N SER A 42 38.53 20.38 13.35
CA SER A 42 39.31 21.62 13.28
C SER A 42 38.44 22.86 13.01
N ASN A 43 37.27 22.68 12.38
CA ASN A 43 36.28 23.73 12.19
C ASN A 43 34.91 23.24 12.61
N LYS A 44 34.66 23.30 13.93
CA LYS A 44 33.42 22.82 14.57
C LYS A 44 32.17 23.46 13.99
N SER A 45 32.20 24.76 13.70
CA SER A 45 31.05 25.52 13.17
C SER A 45 30.65 25.02 11.78
N LYS A 46 31.63 24.83 10.88
CA LYS A 46 31.37 24.30 9.53
C LYS A 46 30.87 22.86 9.57
N CYS A 47 31.50 21.99 10.38
CA CYS A 47 31.08 20.59 10.56
C CYS A 47 29.64 20.49 11.07
N LYS A 48 29.29 21.29 12.09
CA LYS A 48 27.93 21.33 12.62
C LYS A 48 26.94 21.80 11.55
N ASN A 49 27.22 22.89 10.84
CA ASN A 49 26.34 23.38 9.78
C ASN A 49 26.10 22.36 8.67
N GLU A 50 27.12 21.59 8.26
CA GLU A 50 26.94 20.53 7.26
C GLU A 50 26.06 19.38 7.78
N GLU A 51 26.21 18.96 9.03
CA GLU A 51 25.36 17.93 9.63
C GLU A 51 23.92 18.43 9.86
N TYR A 52 23.75 19.68 10.29
CA TYR A 52 22.43 20.33 10.35
C TYR A 52 21.77 20.41 8.98
N LEU A 53 22.51 20.72 7.91
CA LEU A 53 21.98 20.74 6.54
C LEU A 53 21.61 19.35 6.03
N LYS A 54 22.44 18.33 6.32
CA LYS A 54 22.12 16.93 5.99
C LYS A 54 20.87 16.44 6.73
N SER A 55 20.74 16.76 8.01
CA SER A 55 19.57 16.41 8.81
C SER A 55 18.32 17.21 8.40
N ALA A 56 18.47 18.50 8.07
CA ALA A 56 17.39 19.30 7.54
C ALA A 56 16.90 18.77 6.17
N ALA A 57 17.81 18.33 5.31
CA ALA A 57 17.46 17.66 4.04
C ALA A 57 16.73 16.32 4.27
N LYS A 58 17.18 15.53 5.26
CA LYS A 58 16.51 14.29 5.69
C LYS A 58 15.10 14.53 6.23
N ILE A 59 14.90 15.60 7.02
CA ILE A 59 13.59 15.99 7.57
C ILE A 59 12.69 16.60 6.49
N ALA A 60 13.25 17.38 5.56
CA ALA A 60 12.49 17.95 4.44
C ALA A 60 11.96 16.86 3.47
N ALA A 61 12.68 15.75 3.31
CA ALA A 61 12.20 14.61 2.52
C ALA A 61 10.90 14.01 3.09
N VAL A 62 10.69 14.08 4.41
CA VAL A 62 9.51 13.52 5.08
C VAL A 62 8.25 14.37 4.84
N THR A 63 8.36 15.71 4.89
CA THR A 63 7.20 16.61 4.72
C THR A 63 6.76 16.78 3.27
N VAL A 64 7.64 16.56 2.29
CA VAL A 64 7.31 16.69 0.87
C VAL A 64 6.42 15.56 0.36
N ALA A 65 6.49 14.38 0.97
CA ALA A 65 5.96 13.18 0.33
C ALA A 65 4.44 12.98 0.39
N ALA A 66 3.77 13.46 1.44
CA ALA A 66 2.30 13.42 1.47
C ALA A 66 1.70 14.22 0.29
N LYS A 67 2.35 15.32 -0.10
CA LYS A 67 1.95 16.10 -1.29
C LYS A 67 2.14 15.29 -2.58
N LEU A 68 3.20 14.50 -2.69
CA LEU A 68 3.51 13.70 -3.87
C LEU A 68 2.47 12.61 -4.14
N ILE A 69 1.88 12.02 -3.09
CA ILE A 69 0.88 10.95 -3.24
C ILE A 69 -0.47 11.49 -3.71
N TYR A 70 -0.85 12.71 -3.34
CA TYR A 70 -2.08 13.35 -3.87
C TYR A 70 -2.06 13.53 -5.39
N GLU A 71 -0.88 13.73 -5.98
CA GLU A 71 -0.70 13.93 -7.42
C GLU A 71 -0.45 12.62 -8.18
N MET A 72 -0.39 11.48 -7.49
CA MET A 72 -0.17 10.18 -8.11
C MET A 72 -1.37 9.81 -9.00
N VAL A 73 -1.07 9.51 -10.27
CA VAL A 73 -2.06 9.07 -11.25
C VAL A 73 -2.36 7.58 -11.02
N ILE A 74 -3.65 7.28 -10.89
CA ILE A 74 -4.16 5.92 -10.78
C ILE A 74 -4.91 5.60 -12.07
N ASP A 75 -4.37 4.67 -12.84
CA ASP A 75 -5.01 4.09 -14.01
C ASP A 75 -6.00 3.00 -13.60
N TYR A 76 -6.98 2.76 -14.46
CA TYR A 76 -8.02 1.77 -14.20
C TYR A 76 -8.45 1.04 -15.47
N LYS A 77 -8.49 -0.28 -15.40
CA LYS A 77 -8.99 -1.17 -16.45
C LYS A 77 -10.10 -2.06 -15.89
N THR A 78 -11.12 -2.33 -16.72
CA THR A 78 -12.23 -3.20 -16.38
C THR A 78 -12.56 -4.14 -17.53
N GLU A 79 -12.89 -5.39 -17.22
CA GLU A 79 -13.32 -6.41 -18.16
C GLU A 79 -14.53 -7.19 -17.61
N GLN A 80 -15.58 -7.35 -18.41
CA GLN A 80 -16.74 -8.15 -18.03
C GLN A 80 -16.52 -9.62 -18.40
N VAL A 81 -16.13 -10.44 -17.42
CA VAL A 81 -15.85 -11.87 -17.63
C VAL A 81 -17.11 -12.75 -17.59
N THR A 82 -18.19 -12.27 -16.97
CA THR A 82 -19.50 -12.97 -17.04
C THR A 82 -20.64 -11.96 -17.13
N ASN A 83 -21.58 -12.21 -18.05
CA ASN A 83 -22.73 -11.33 -18.21
C ASN A 83 -23.84 -11.57 -17.17
N ASP A 84 -24.67 -10.54 -16.99
CA ASP A 84 -25.84 -10.50 -16.10
C ASP A 84 -26.79 -11.71 -16.23
N LYS A 85 -27.08 -12.14 -17.46
CA LYS A 85 -28.01 -13.26 -17.71
C LYS A 85 -27.46 -14.57 -17.16
N THR A 86 -26.16 -14.80 -17.33
CA THR A 86 -25.49 -16.00 -16.83
C THR A 86 -25.44 -15.98 -15.30
N VAL A 87 -25.03 -14.87 -14.68
CA VAL A 87 -25.01 -14.74 -13.22
C VAL A 87 -26.42 -14.93 -12.62
N THR A 88 -27.44 -14.30 -13.21
CA THR A 88 -28.84 -14.47 -12.80
C THR A 88 -29.30 -15.94 -12.87
N ARG A 89 -28.96 -16.64 -13.95
CA ARG A 89 -29.31 -18.05 -14.13
C ARG A 89 -28.63 -18.94 -13.10
N GLU A 90 -27.34 -18.74 -12.87
CA GLU A 90 -26.56 -19.45 -11.85
C GLU A 90 -27.15 -19.23 -10.47
N TYR A 91 -27.46 -17.97 -10.13
CA TYR A 91 -28.06 -17.62 -8.85
C TYR A 91 -29.40 -18.32 -8.64
N LYS A 92 -30.32 -18.24 -9.62
CA LYS A 92 -31.64 -18.92 -9.55
C LYS A 92 -31.51 -20.43 -9.46
N LYS A 93 -30.53 -21.04 -10.13
CA LYS A 93 -30.30 -22.49 -10.03
C LYS A 93 -29.92 -22.90 -8.60
N GLN A 94 -29.23 -22.04 -7.87
CA GLN A 94 -28.78 -22.30 -6.49
C GLN A 94 -29.83 -21.89 -5.44
N HIS A 95 -30.56 -20.80 -5.65
CA HIS A 95 -31.43 -20.17 -4.65
C HIS A 95 -32.93 -20.17 -5.00
N GLY A 96 -33.31 -20.69 -6.17
CA GLY A 96 -34.69 -20.76 -6.65
C GLY A 96 -35.18 -19.48 -7.36
N ASP A 97 -35.00 -18.32 -6.75
CA ASP A 97 -35.39 -17.01 -7.32
C ASP A 97 -34.31 -15.94 -7.11
N LEU A 98 -34.45 -14.76 -7.71
CA LEU A 98 -33.58 -13.60 -7.49
C LEU A 98 -33.71 -13.07 -6.05
N PRO A 99 -32.69 -12.36 -5.53
CA PRO A 99 -32.81 -11.68 -4.25
C PRO A 99 -33.77 -10.48 -4.34
N GLU A 100 -34.32 -10.02 -3.21
CA GLU A 100 -35.24 -8.88 -3.19
C GLU A 100 -34.56 -7.57 -3.65
N LYS A 101 -33.27 -7.42 -3.35
CA LYS A 101 -32.42 -6.29 -3.74
C LYS A 101 -31.20 -6.81 -4.50
N THR A 102 -30.55 -5.93 -5.25
CA THR A 102 -29.27 -6.23 -5.88
C THR A 102 -28.21 -6.54 -4.81
N GLU A 103 -27.38 -7.55 -5.04
CA GLU A 103 -26.41 -8.05 -4.07
C GLU A 103 -25.04 -8.28 -4.71
N VAL A 104 -23.97 -7.97 -3.97
CA VAL A 104 -22.61 -8.43 -4.26
C VAL A 104 -22.51 -9.88 -3.79
N LEU A 105 -22.29 -10.80 -4.71
CA LEU A 105 -22.13 -12.22 -4.42
C LEU A 105 -20.71 -12.59 -4.02
N ALA A 106 -19.73 -11.90 -4.59
CA ALA A 106 -18.31 -12.10 -4.31
C ALA A 106 -17.53 -10.82 -4.60
N TYR A 107 -16.54 -10.57 -3.75
CA TYR A 107 -15.54 -9.53 -3.96
C TYR A 107 -14.18 -10.06 -3.49
N ASP A 108 -13.16 -9.87 -4.31
CA ASP A 108 -11.78 -10.18 -3.95
C ASP A 108 -10.85 -9.10 -4.53
N ALA A 109 -9.75 -8.83 -3.83
CA ALA A 109 -8.74 -7.89 -4.27
C ALA A 109 -7.35 -8.35 -3.86
N LYS A 110 -6.41 -8.22 -4.78
CA LYS A 110 -5.01 -8.64 -4.59
C LYS A 110 -4.05 -7.56 -5.03
N LEU A 111 -3.20 -7.14 -4.10
CA LEU A 111 -2.06 -6.26 -4.36
C LEU A 111 -0.91 -7.05 -5.00
N ASN A 112 -0.36 -6.53 -6.09
CA ASN A 112 0.78 -7.08 -6.83
C ASN A 112 1.81 -5.95 -7.09
N PRO A 113 3.08 -6.10 -6.66
CA PRO A 113 3.65 -7.25 -5.94
C PRO A 113 3.10 -7.39 -4.51
N ASN A 114 3.18 -8.59 -3.95
CA ASN A 114 2.70 -8.86 -2.60
C ASN A 114 3.53 -8.04 -1.59
N SER A 115 2.88 -7.05 -0.99
CA SER A 115 3.32 -6.20 0.13
C SER A 115 4.56 -5.32 -0.08
N ILE A 116 5.71 -5.82 -0.53
CA ILE A 116 6.92 -4.97 -0.67
C ILE A 116 6.95 -4.39 -2.08
N VAL A 117 6.99 -3.06 -2.17
CA VAL A 117 6.94 -2.36 -3.45
C VAL A 117 8.18 -1.51 -3.69
N GLU A 118 8.60 -1.48 -4.96
CA GLU A 118 9.72 -0.65 -5.42
C GLU A 118 9.17 0.68 -5.95
N VAL A 119 9.80 1.79 -5.56
CA VAL A 119 9.44 3.10 -6.10
C VAL A 119 9.78 3.18 -7.59
N GLY A 120 8.94 3.89 -8.35
CA GLY A 120 9.08 3.97 -9.81
C GLY A 120 8.65 2.72 -10.56
N LYS A 121 8.22 1.65 -9.89
CA LYS A 121 7.62 0.46 -10.51
C LYS A 121 6.09 0.50 -10.44
N PRO A 122 5.41 -0.07 -11.46
CA PRO A 122 3.97 -0.19 -11.43
C PRO A 122 3.54 -1.16 -10.33
N ILE A 123 2.53 -0.75 -9.59
CA ILE A 123 1.84 -1.51 -8.57
C ILE A 123 0.41 -1.69 -9.07
N ASN A 124 -0.05 -2.93 -9.04
CA ASN A 124 -1.38 -3.30 -9.48
C ASN A 124 -2.21 -3.78 -8.30
N ILE A 125 -3.48 -3.41 -8.28
CA ILE A 125 -4.48 -4.06 -7.45
C ILE A 125 -5.49 -4.69 -8.39
N ASP A 126 -5.41 -6.01 -8.49
CA ASP A 126 -6.31 -6.81 -9.31
C ASP A 126 -7.52 -7.20 -8.46
N THR A 127 -8.71 -6.86 -8.92
CA THR A 127 -9.96 -7.12 -8.22
C THR A 127 -10.90 -7.98 -9.06
N SER A 128 -11.77 -8.72 -8.38
CA SER A 128 -12.89 -9.40 -9.01
C SER A 128 -14.17 -9.09 -8.25
N VAL A 129 -15.25 -8.80 -8.97
CA VAL A 129 -16.56 -8.48 -8.38
C VAL A 129 -17.65 -9.22 -9.13
N LYS A 130 -18.52 -9.93 -8.39
CA LYS A 130 -19.69 -10.63 -8.93
C LYS A 130 -20.95 -10.06 -8.31
N VAL A 131 -21.88 -9.61 -9.14
CA VAL A 131 -23.13 -8.95 -8.71
C VAL A 131 -24.31 -9.58 -9.40
N VAL A 132 -25.37 -9.86 -8.62
CA VAL A 132 -26.68 -10.27 -9.12
C VAL A 132 -27.69 -9.15 -8.90
N VAL A 133 -28.54 -8.94 -9.91
CA VAL A 133 -29.63 -7.95 -9.82
C VAL A 133 -30.80 -8.48 -8.99
N GLY A 134 -31.44 -7.59 -8.23
CA GLY A 134 -32.64 -7.93 -7.46
C GLY A 134 -33.90 -8.07 -8.32
N LYS A 135 -34.96 -8.68 -7.76
CA LYS A 135 -36.26 -8.91 -8.44
C LYS A 135 -36.84 -7.65 -9.09
N LYS A 136 -36.71 -6.50 -8.42
CA LYS A 136 -37.27 -5.21 -8.85
C LYS A 136 -36.28 -4.34 -9.64
N SER A 137 -35.02 -4.75 -9.74
CA SER A 137 -33.95 -3.96 -10.36
C SER A 137 -33.53 -4.59 -11.69
N LYS A 138 -33.68 -3.82 -12.78
CA LYS A 138 -33.16 -4.20 -14.11
C LYS A 138 -31.87 -3.47 -14.48
N LYS A 139 -31.49 -2.48 -13.68
CA LYS A 139 -30.28 -1.68 -13.82
C LYS A 139 -29.61 -1.61 -12.46
N VAL A 140 -28.28 -1.60 -12.48
CA VAL A 140 -27.42 -1.43 -11.31
C VAL A 140 -26.22 -0.58 -11.72
N LEU A 141 -25.82 0.34 -10.85
CA LEU A 141 -24.53 0.99 -10.92
C LEU A 141 -23.55 0.26 -9.99
N ILE A 142 -22.59 -0.43 -10.59
CA ILE A 142 -21.44 -1.00 -9.88
C ILE A 142 -20.25 -0.06 -10.07
N GLU A 143 -19.70 0.41 -8.98
CA GLU A 143 -18.48 1.20 -8.90
C GLU A 143 -17.50 0.51 -7.94
N GLU A 144 -16.21 0.71 -8.17
CA GLU A 144 -15.16 0.38 -7.23
C GLU A 144 -14.42 1.63 -6.79
N LYS A 145 -14.07 1.66 -5.51
CA LYS A 145 -13.30 2.73 -4.89
C LYS A 145 -12.01 2.17 -4.33
N LEU A 146 -10.89 2.74 -4.75
CA LEU A 146 -9.57 2.59 -4.15
C LEU A 146 -9.31 3.79 -3.22
N GLU A 147 -8.78 3.51 -2.04
CA GLU A 147 -8.30 4.50 -1.06
C GLU A 147 -6.93 4.06 -0.55
N ILE A 148 -5.97 4.98 -0.59
CA ILE A 148 -4.63 4.80 -0.03
C ILE A 148 -4.53 5.73 1.17
N PHE A 149 -4.10 5.18 2.31
CA PHE A 149 -4.02 5.88 3.59
C PHE A 149 -2.57 6.24 3.92
N ASP A 150 -2.40 7.27 4.72
CA ASP A 150 -1.12 7.69 5.25
C ASP A 150 -0.50 6.60 6.15
N ASN A 151 0.82 6.46 6.08
CA ASN A 151 1.54 5.43 6.84
C ASN A 151 1.65 5.74 8.35
N GLU A 152 1.46 6.99 8.76
CA GLU A 152 1.45 7.38 10.17
C GLU A 152 0.05 7.66 10.71
N LYS A 153 -0.76 8.33 9.90
CA LYS A 153 -2.16 8.63 10.18
C LYS A 153 -3.01 7.69 9.36
N THR A 154 -3.10 6.44 9.81
CA THR A 154 -3.75 5.35 9.06
C THR A 154 -5.25 5.56 8.80
N ASP A 155 -5.85 6.62 9.35
CA ASP A 155 -7.22 7.09 9.09
C ASP A 155 -7.30 8.22 8.06
N GLN A 156 -6.18 8.83 7.67
CA GLN A 156 -6.09 9.89 6.68
C GLN A 156 -5.91 9.32 5.27
N VAL A 157 -6.90 9.54 4.39
CA VAL A 157 -6.80 9.23 2.96
C VAL A 157 -5.88 10.24 2.27
N ILE A 158 -4.86 9.73 1.59
CA ILE A 158 -3.86 10.53 0.85
C ILE A 158 -4.01 10.42 -0.66
N ASN A 159 -4.69 9.38 -1.17
CA ASN A 159 -5.17 9.34 -2.56
C ASN A 159 -6.40 8.42 -2.65
N SER A 160 -7.31 8.73 -3.57
CA SER A 160 -8.47 7.89 -3.85
C SER A 160 -8.91 7.99 -5.30
N LEU A 161 -9.42 6.88 -5.82
CA LEU A 161 -10.05 6.81 -7.12
C LEU A 161 -11.35 6.02 -7.02
N THR A 162 -12.44 6.57 -7.55
CA THR A 162 -13.69 5.83 -7.77
C THR A 162 -13.93 5.67 -9.26
N LYS A 163 -14.21 4.44 -9.72
CA LYS A 163 -14.47 4.14 -11.12
C LYS A 163 -15.69 3.26 -11.27
N LYS A 164 -16.46 3.55 -12.33
CA LYS A 164 -17.57 2.74 -12.77
C LYS A 164 -17.06 1.45 -13.41
N VAL A 165 -17.55 0.32 -12.92
CA VAL A 165 -17.23 -1.04 -13.38
C VAL A 165 -18.28 -1.51 -14.39
N SER A 166 -19.55 -1.34 -14.04
CA SER A 166 -20.66 -1.87 -14.84
C SER A 166 -21.05 -0.98 -16.00
N ASN A 167 -21.62 -1.60 -17.02
CA ASN A 167 -22.40 -1.00 -18.11
C ASN A 167 -23.91 -0.87 -17.76
N GLY A 168 -24.24 -0.78 -16.47
CA GLY A 168 -25.63 -0.65 -15.99
C GLY A 168 -26.35 -1.97 -15.72
N LYS A 169 -25.62 -3.10 -15.66
CA LYS A 169 -26.15 -4.45 -15.45
C LYS A 169 -25.31 -5.20 -14.42
N GLY A 170 -25.85 -6.29 -13.88
CA GLY A 170 -25.07 -7.24 -13.09
C GLY A 170 -24.07 -8.02 -13.95
N GLY A 171 -23.40 -8.98 -13.33
CA GLY A 171 -22.34 -9.76 -13.98
C GLY A 171 -21.17 -10.03 -13.06
N ALA A 172 -20.14 -10.66 -13.62
CA ALA A 172 -18.82 -10.74 -13.01
C ALA A 172 -17.85 -9.88 -13.81
N TYR A 173 -17.02 -9.13 -13.12
CA TYR A 173 -16.05 -8.20 -13.67
C TYR A 173 -14.69 -8.44 -13.02
N GLU A 174 -13.65 -8.34 -13.81
CA GLU A 174 -12.25 -8.30 -13.36
C GLU A 174 -11.70 -6.90 -13.64
N ASN A 175 -11.00 -6.33 -12.68
CA ASN A 175 -10.53 -4.95 -12.75
C ASN A 175 -9.10 -4.85 -12.26
N THR A 176 -8.40 -3.82 -12.72
CA THR A 176 -7.04 -3.51 -12.27
C THR A 176 -6.92 -2.02 -12.02
N PHE A 177 -6.56 -1.65 -10.80
CA PHE A 177 -6.00 -0.33 -10.49
C PHE A 177 -4.48 -0.40 -10.68
N SER A 178 -3.90 0.53 -11.43
CA SER A 178 -2.45 0.57 -11.67
C SER A 178 -1.92 1.94 -11.30
N PHE A 179 -0.86 2.00 -10.51
CA PHE A 179 -0.21 3.25 -10.13
C PHE A 179 1.28 3.03 -9.87
N THR A 180 2.04 4.10 -9.92
CA THR A 180 3.48 4.08 -9.62
C THR A 180 3.75 5.03 -8.48
N LEU A 181 4.55 4.60 -7.50
CA LEU A 181 4.90 5.45 -6.38
C LEU A 181 5.81 6.59 -6.82
N PRO A 182 5.55 7.83 -6.38
CA PRO A 182 6.44 8.95 -6.65
C PRO A 182 7.78 8.77 -5.92
N GLU A 183 8.84 9.30 -6.52
CA GLU A 183 10.16 9.37 -5.88
C GLU A 183 10.08 10.18 -4.58
N GLY A 184 10.78 9.72 -3.53
CA GLY A 184 10.78 10.39 -2.23
C GLY A 184 9.62 10.02 -1.30
N MET A 185 8.84 8.99 -1.61
CA MET A 185 7.88 8.43 -0.64
C MET A 185 8.61 7.90 0.61
N PRO A 186 8.14 8.23 1.84
CA PRO A 186 8.68 7.74 3.08
C PRO A 186 8.64 6.23 3.13
N GLN A 187 9.64 5.68 3.79
CA GLN A 187 9.56 4.30 4.25
C GLN A 187 8.39 4.16 5.23
N GLY A 188 7.63 3.08 5.07
CA GLY A 188 6.48 2.82 5.92
C GLY A 188 5.54 1.80 5.33
N VAL A 189 4.50 1.49 6.09
CA VAL A 189 3.38 0.64 5.67
C VAL A 189 2.20 1.57 5.37
N TYR A 190 1.76 1.56 4.12
CA TYR A 190 0.63 2.34 3.63
C TYR A 190 -0.58 1.41 3.52
N PRO A 191 -1.63 1.61 4.35
CA PRO A 191 -2.86 0.84 4.23
C PRO A 191 -3.57 1.19 2.92
N ILE A 192 -4.12 0.17 2.29
CA ILE A 192 -4.91 0.30 1.08
C ILE A 192 -6.25 -0.37 1.31
N LYS A 193 -7.32 0.33 0.97
CA LYS A 193 -8.68 -0.19 0.98
C LYS A 193 -9.27 -0.13 -0.42
N THR A 194 -9.81 -1.25 -0.87
CA THR A 194 -10.68 -1.29 -2.04
C THR A 194 -12.09 -1.67 -1.63
N SER A 195 -13.10 -1.08 -2.25
CA SER A 195 -14.50 -1.36 -1.91
C SER A 195 -15.43 -1.31 -3.11
N VAL A 196 -16.49 -2.10 -3.04
CA VAL A 196 -17.59 -2.09 -4.02
C VAL A 196 -18.66 -1.12 -3.55
N ILE A 197 -19.07 -0.24 -4.44
CA ILE A 197 -20.20 0.66 -4.26
C ILE A 197 -21.30 0.20 -5.23
N LEU A 198 -22.44 -0.23 -4.68
CA LEU A 198 -23.63 -0.51 -5.46
C LEU A 198 -24.66 0.58 -5.25
N ASP A 199 -25.08 1.21 -6.35
CA ASP A 199 -26.12 2.25 -6.37
C ASP A 199 -25.88 3.35 -5.29
N GLY A 200 -24.62 3.75 -5.12
CA GLY A 200 -24.19 4.79 -4.17
C GLY A 200 -24.00 4.31 -2.73
N LYS A 201 -24.23 3.03 -2.43
CA LYS A 201 -23.99 2.45 -1.09
C LYS A 201 -22.74 1.56 -1.12
N ALA A 202 -21.83 1.75 -0.17
CA ALA A 202 -20.69 0.87 0.02
C ALA A 202 -21.12 -0.48 0.62
N PHE A 203 -20.54 -1.58 0.12
CA PHE A 203 -20.79 -2.94 0.57
C PHE A 203 -19.49 -3.59 1.06
N GLU A 204 -18.93 -4.48 0.24
CA GLU A 204 -17.75 -5.25 0.54
C GLU A 204 -16.48 -4.42 0.37
N HIS A 205 -15.48 -4.75 1.16
CA HIS A 205 -14.16 -4.15 1.05
C HIS A 205 -13.07 -5.20 1.30
N ALA A 206 -11.92 -4.94 0.70
CA ALA A 206 -10.69 -5.68 0.94
C ALA A 206 -9.64 -4.68 1.42
N ASN A 207 -8.81 -5.13 2.36
CA ASN A 207 -7.70 -4.34 2.88
C ASN A 207 -6.40 -5.05 2.51
N SER A 208 -5.40 -4.26 2.14
CA SER A 208 -4.05 -4.74 1.88
C SER A 208 -3.05 -3.69 2.35
N ASP A 209 -1.83 -4.11 2.64
CA ASP A 209 -0.78 -3.22 3.09
C ASP A 209 0.34 -3.15 2.04
N MET A 210 0.75 -1.94 1.74
CA MET A 210 1.87 -1.65 0.86
C MET A 210 3.05 -1.14 1.67
N GLN A 211 4.13 -1.91 1.70
CA GLN A 211 5.36 -1.60 2.41
C GLN A 211 6.40 -1.00 1.47
N VAL A 212 6.77 0.24 1.75
CA VAL A 212 7.89 0.95 1.11
C VAL A 212 9.10 0.79 2.01
N VAL A 213 10.21 0.30 1.46
CA VAL A 213 11.45 0.05 2.21
C VAL A 213 12.59 0.86 1.60
N MET A 214 13.37 1.58 2.42
CA MET A 214 14.64 2.16 1.98
C MET A 214 15.78 1.15 2.17
N GLU A 215 16.63 1.01 1.17
CA GLU A 215 17.94 0.38 1.26
C GLU A 215 19.01 1.43 1.54
N VAL A 216 19.83 1.20 2.56
CA VAL A 216 20.98 2.04 2.86
C VAL A 216 22.19 1.46 2.12
N LEU A 217 22.73 2.21 1.17
CA LEU A 217 23.92 1.84 0.42
C LEU A 217 25.18 1.91 1.31
N HIS A 218 26.23 1.20 0.88
CA HIS A 218 27.50 1.10 1.60
C HIS A 218 28.21 2.46 1.81
N ASP A 219 27.90 3.46 0.97
CA ASP A 219 28.43 4.82 1.06
C ASP A 219 27.59 5.73 1.99
N GLY A 220 26.57 5.18 2.65
CA GLY A 220 25.67 5.91 3.54
C GLY A 220 24.61 6.73 2.81
N SER A 221 24.51 6.61 1.47
CA SER A 221 23.37 7.12 0.72
C SER A 221 22.15 6.21 0.89
N TYR A 222 20.97 6.78 0.74
CA TYR A 222 19.70 6.06 0.84
C TYR A 222 19.17 5.87 -0.58
N GLN A 223 18.83 4.63 -0.93
CA GLN A 223 18.01 4.33 -2.11
C GLN A 223 16.76 3.60 -1.64
N ILE A 224 15.70 3.55 -2.45
CA ILE A 224 14.56 2.71 -2.12
C ILE A 224 14.91 1.28 -2.53
N ALA A 225 14.68 0.32 -1.63
CA ALA A 225 15.14 -1.04 -1.77
C ALA A 225 14.64 -1.66 -3.09
N TYR A 226 15.59 -2.15 -3.88
CA TYR A 226 15.34 -2.81 -5.14
C TYR A 226 15.55 -4.31 -4.90
N ASN A 227 14.48 -5.11 -4.91
CA ASN A 227 14.62 -6.56 -4.79
C ASN A 227 14.88 -7.14 -6.17
N ALA A 228 16.12 -7.01 -6.65
CA ALA A 228 16.57 -7.77 -7.80
C ALA A 228 16.63 -9.27 -7.39
N LYS A 229 15.78 -10.08 -8.04
CA LYS A 229 15.85 -11.55 -7.98
C LYS A 229 17.14 -12.08 -8.58
#